data_AF-A0A0G4MGQ3-F1
#
_entry.id   AF-A0A0G4MGQ3-F1
#
_cell.length_a   1.000
_cell.length_b   1.000
_cell.length_c   1.000
_cell.angle_alpha   90.00
_cell.angle_beta   90.00
_cell.angle_gamma   90.00
#
_symmetry.space_group_name_H-M   'P 1'
#
loop_
_entity.id
_entity.type
_entity.pdbx_description
1 polymer ?
#
loop_
_entity_poly.entity_id
_entity_poly.type
_entity_poly.pdbx_seq_one_letter_code
_entity_poly.pdbx_strand_id
1 'polypeptide(L)'
;MLVHISCPETTAGQIQHDISSGAGGHVLEVSDRSAESSASAIDVGSIYAPPDPYDSVTSLREKKSTRMVEIVAKVPFKEVLDFDQHLRSKTGGRHSMTMAFDSLDRVVGQREKTL
;
A
#
# COMPACT_ATOMS: atom_id res chain seq x y z
N MET A 1 1.99 -16.03 -4.95
CA MET A 1 0.97 -15.39 -4.11
C MET A 1 0.63 -14.06 -4.72
N LEU A 2 -0.66 -13.74 -4.84
CA LEU A 2 -1.13 -12.42 -5.22
C LEU A 2 -1.16 -11.56 -3.95
N VAL A 3 -0.52 -10.40 -4.02
CA VAL A 3 -0.34 -9.52 -2.88
C VAL A 3 -0.83 -8.12 -3.24
N HIS A 4 -1.69 -7.57 -2.37
CA HIS A 4 -2.14 -6.18 -2.43
C HIS A 4 -1.50 -5.43 -1.28
N ILE A 5 -0.70 -4.41 -1.58
CA ILE A 5 -0.04 -3.55 -0.58
C ILE A 5 -0.56 -2.13 -0.73
N SER A 6 -1.14 -1.57 0.33
CA SER A 6 -1.42 -0.13 0.38
C SER A 6 -0.37 0.56 1.24
N CYS A 7 0.32 1.55 0.69
CA CYS A 7 1.38 2.28 1.38
C CYS A 7 1.38 3.77 0.99
N PRO A 8 2.07 4.64 1.76
CA PRO A 8 2.23 6.04 1.40
C PRO A 8 3.05 6.18 0.10
N GLU A 9 2.70 7.15 -0.74
CA GLU A 9 3.37 7.43 -2.03
C GLU A 9 4.89 7.59 -1.89
N THR A 10 5.36 8.22 -0.80
CA THR A 10 6.78 8.47 -0.53
C THR A 10 7.63 7.20 -0.47
N THR A 11 7.04 6.07 -0.09
CA THR A 11 7.73 4.79 0.11
C THR A 11 7.44 3.80 -1.01
N ALA A 12 6.46 4.09 -1.89
CA ALA A 12 6.00 3.18 -2.94
C ALA A 12 7.13 2.73 -3.88
N GLY A 13 8.02 3.64 -4.29
CA GLY A 13 9.15 3.31 -5.16
C GLY A 13 10.15 2.33 -4.52
N GLN A 14 10.42 2.49 -3.21
CA GLN A 14 11.29 1.57 -2.49
C GLN A 14 10.67 0.18 -2.35
N ILE A 15 9.35 0.11 -2.14
CA ILE A 15 8.62 -1.15 -2.02
C ILE A 15 8.60 -1.89 -3.36
N GLN A 16 8.39 -1.19 -4.48
CA GLN A 16 8.48 -1.80 -5.82
C GLN A 16 9.88 -2.39 -6.10
N HIS A 17 10.93 -1.69 -5.68
CA HIS A 17 12.29 -2.20 -5.79
C HIS A 17 12.51 -3.45 -4.93
N ASP A 18 12.04 -3.46 -3.68
CA ASP A 18 12.15 -4.63 -2.82
C ASP A 18 11.40 -5.84 -3.36
N ILE A 19 10.22 -5.64 -3.95
CA ILE A 19 9.45 -6.72 -4.56
C ILE A 19 10.23 -7.35 -5.71
N SER A 20 10.74 -6.52 -6.62
CA SER A 20 11.42 -6.98 -7.83
C SER A 20 12.82 -7.53 -7.57
N SER A 21 13.63 -6.83 -6.77
CA SER A 21 15.03 -7.18 -6.53
C SER A 21 15.25 -8.02 -5.27
N GLY A 22 14.47 -7.80 -4.22
CA GLY A 22 14.64 -8.49 -2.93
C GLY A 22 13.87 -9.80 -2.87
N ALA A 23 12.55 -9.71 -3.02
CA ALA A 23 11.65 -10.87 -2.95
C ALA A 23 11.55 -11.63 -4.29
N GLY A 24 12.13 -11.10 -5.37
CA GLY A 24 12.07 -11.69 -6.72
C GLY A 24 10.64 -12.02 -7.16
N GLY A 25 9.73 -11.10 -6.88
CA GLY A 25 8.36 -11.07 -7.40
C GLY A 25 8.21 -10.07 -8.56
N HIS A 26 7.00 -10.00 -9.10
CA HIS A 26 6.66 -9.13 -10.22
C HIS A 26 5.53 -8.18 -9.82
N VAL A 27 5.73 -6.88 -10.06
CA VAL A 27 4.68 -5.87 -9.88
C VAL A 27 3.75 -5.95 -11.10
N LEU A 28 2.45 -6.10 -10.83
CA LEU A 28 1.41 -6.15 -11.86
C LEU A 28 0.81 -4.77 -12.10
N GLU A 29 0.46 -4.07 -11.03
CA GLU A 29 -0.25 -2.79 -11.09
C GLU A 29 0.16 -1.87 -9.94
N VAL A 30 0.15 -0.57 -10.21
CA VAL A 30 0.33 0.48 -9.20
C VAL A 30 -0.77 1.53 -9.42
N SER A 31 -1.67 1.65 -8.46
CA SER A 31 -2.87 2.48 -8.55
C SER A 31 -2.96 3.46 -7.37
N ASP A 32 -3.23 4.73 -7.64
CA ASP A 32 -3.38 5.75 -6.59
C ASP A 32 -4.80 5.74 -6.03
N ARG A 33 -4.98 5.22 -4.80
CA ARG A 33 -6.30 5.18 -4.14
C ARG A 33 -6.80 6.55 -3.72
N SER A 34 -5.94 7.58 -3.75
CA SER A 34 -6.34 8.96 -3.47
C SER A 34 -7.28 9.50 -4.56
N ALA A 35 -7.15 9.00 -5.80
CA ALA A 35 -7.99 9.41 -6.91
C ALA A 35 -9.39 8.77 -6.86
N GLU A 36 -9.52 7.56 -6.33
CA GLU A 36 -10.77 6.79 -6.32
C GLU A 36 -11.77 7.25 -5.24
N SER A 37 -11.30 7.98 -4.23
CA SER A 37 -12.17 8.63 -3.23
C SER A 37 -13.05 9.75 -3.81
N SER A 38 -12.89 10.09 -5.10
CA SER A 38 -13.70 11.10 -5.80
C SER A 38 -15.03 10.57 -6.34
N ALA A 39 -15.26 9.25 -6.35
CA ALA A 39 -16.47 8.63 -6.92
C ALA A 39 -17.77 8.96 -6.14
N SER A 40 -17.65 9.46 -4.90
CA SER A 40 -18.76 10.01 -4.12
C SER A 40 -18.28 11.22 -3.34
N ALA A 41 -17.86 12.26 -4.05
CA ALA A 41 -17.55 13.56 -3.43
C ALA A 41 -18.84 14.16 -2.84
N ILE A 42 -19.16 13.75 -1.61
CA ILE A 42 -20.24 14.36 -0.83
C ILE A 42 -19.81 15.80 -0.56
N ASP A 43 -20.62 16.77 -0.97
CA ASP A 43 -20.38 18.17 -0.67
C ASP A 43 -20.51 18.38 0.83
N VAL A 44 -19.37 18.55 1.50
CA VAL A 44 -19.26 18.69 2.95
C VAL A 44 -20.02 19.93 3.44
N GLY A 45 -20.23 20.94 2.57
CA GLY A 45 -21.03 22.13 2.88
C GLY A 45 -22.54 21.88 2.92
N SER A 46 -23.02 20.78 2.31
CA SER A 46 -24.43 20.37 2.33
C SER A 46 -24.80 19.52 3.54
N ILE A 47 -23.80 19.02 4.29
CA ILE A 47 -24.00 18.26 5.52
C ILE A 47 -24.28 19.25 6.64
N TYR A 48 -25.49 19.23 7.20
CA TYR A 48 -25.79 20.00 8.39
C TYR A 48 -24.95 19.47 9.56
N ALA A 49 -23.95 20.25 9.95
CA ALA A 49 -23.23 20.10 11.20
C ALA A 49 -23.58 21.29 12.12
N PRO A 50 -23.88 21.05 13.41
CA PRO A 50 -24.01 22.12 14.37
C PRO A 50 -22.71 22.96 14.42
N PRO A 51 -22.79 24.28 14.61
CA PRO A 51 -21.60 25.13 14.72
C PRO A 51 -20.72 24.66 15.88
N ASP A 52 -19.52 24.16 15.57
CA ASP A 52 -18.55 23.74 16.59
C ASP A 52 -17.90 24.99 17.21
N PRO A 53 -17.93 25.18 18.55
CA PRO A 53 -17.24 26.28 19.22
C PRO A 53 -15.71 26.31 18.99
N TYR A 54 -15.11 25.26 18.41
CA TYR A 54 -13.68 25.18 18.08
C TYR A 54 -13.37 25.23 16.56
N ASP A 55 -14.31 25.60 15.70
CA ASP A 55 -14.10 25.57 14.24
C ASP A 55 -12.93 26.48 13.75
N SER A 56 -12.65 27.55 14.48
CA SER A 56 -11.54 28.48 14.20
C SER A 56 -10.15 27.89 14.40
N VAL A 57 -9.98 26.86 15.24
CA VAL A 57 -8.69 26.19 15.45
C VAL A 57 -8.45 25.04 14.47
N THR A 58 -9.50 24.40 13.96
CA THR A 58 -9.33 23.30 12.98
C THR A 58 -9.08 23.80 11.55
N SER A 59 -9.58 24.99 11.19
CA SER A 59 -9.46 25.56 9.84
C SER A 59 -8.03 26.00 9.46
N LEU A 60 -7.18 26.31 10.45
CA LEU A 60 -5.77 26.69 10.24
C LEU A 60 -4.84 25.49 10.01
N ARG A 61 -5.30 24.26 10.27
CA ARG A 61 -4.50 23.05 10.07
C ARG A 61 -4.74 22.53 8.65
N GLU A 62 -3.91 22.96 7.70
CA GLU A 62 -3.88 22.38 6.36
C GLU A 62 -3.85 20.84 6.46
N LYS A 63 -4.93 20.19 6.02
CA LYS A 63 -5.00 18.73 5.92
C LYS A 63 -4.08 18.28 4.78
N LYS A 64 -2.79 18.10 5.05
CA LYS A 64 -1.90 17.32 4.18
C LYS A 64 -2.39 15.88 4.20
N SER A 65 -3.31 15.56 3.30
CA SER A 65 -3.73 14.18 3.03
C SER A 65 -2.52 13.43 2.47
N THR A 66 -1.99 12.48 3.24
CA THR A 66 -0.93 11.59 2.75
C THR A 66 -1.54 10.69 1.69
N ARG A 67 -1.14 10.88 0.43
CA ARG A 67 -1.58 10.07 -0.70
C ARG A 67 -1.21 8.61 -0.49
N MET A 68 -2.17 7.73 -0.69
CA MET A 68 -2.05 6.29 -0.51
C MET A 68 -2.06 5.59 -1.86
N VAL A 69 -1.05 4.77 -2.10
CA VAL A 69 -0.88 4.01 -3.34
C VAL A 69 -1.11 2.54 -3.03
N GLU A 70 -1.84 1.86 -3.92
CA GLU A 70 -2.01 0.42 -3.93
C GLU A 70 -1.06 -0.20 -4.96
N ILE A 71 -0.34 -1.24 -4.54
CA ILE A 71 0.60 -2.01 -5.35
C ILE A 71 0.08 -3.43 -5.38
N VAL A 72 -0.21 -3.94 -6.58
CA VAL A 72 -0.59 -5.33 -6.82
C VAL A 72 0.62 -6.05 -7.38
N ALA A 73 1.02 -7.15 -6.74
CA ALA A 73 2.21 -7.90 -7.13
C ALA A 73 2.03 -9.41 -6.97
N LYS A 74 2.76 -10.17 -7.79
CA LYS A 74 2.95 -11.61 -7.61
C LYS A 74 4.29 -11.87 -6.94
N VAL A 75 4.28 -12.50 -5.78
CA VAL A 75 5.50 -12.75 -5.00
C VAL A 75 5.56 -14.22 -4.53
N PRO A 76 6.75 -14.86 -4.52
CA PRO A 76 6.93 -16.21 -3.98
C PRO A 76 6.55 -16.28 -2.49
N PHE A 77 5.80 -17.31 -2.10
CA PHE A 77 5.27 -17.42 -0.72
C PHE A 77 6.35 -17.35 0.37
N LYS A 78 7.50 -18.02 0.17
CA LYS A 78 8.61 -18.03 1.12
C LYS A 78 9.09 -16.62 1.48
N GLU A 79 9.23 -15.76 0.48
CA GLU A 79 9.74 -14.39 0.64
C GLU A 79 8.68 -13.44 1.22
N VAL A 80 7.41 -13.71 0.94
CA VAL A 80 6.27 -12.90 1.41
C VAL A 80 6.09 -12.94 2.92
N LEU A 81 6.46 -14.05 3.57
CA LEU A 81 6.29 -14.25 5.01
C LEU A 81 7.09 -13.22 5.84
N ASP A 82 8.32 -12.94 5.43
CA ASP A 82 9.20 -11.98 6.11
C ASP A 82 9.01 -10.54 5.60
N PHE A 83 8.26 -10.38 4.50
CA PHE A 83 8.10 -9.09 3.82
C PHE A 83 7.33 -8.06 4.64
N ASP A 84 6.41 -8.48 5.52
CA ASP A 84 5.68 -7.55 6.40
C ASP A 84 6.62 -6.78 7.34
N GLN A 85 7.67 -7.43 7.84
CA GLN A 85 8.65 -6.77 8.70
C GLN A 85 9.43 -5.69 7.95
N HIS A 86 9.79 -5.95 6.69
CA HIS A 86 10.44 -4.96 5.82
C HIS A 86 9.51 -3.77 5.52
N LEU A 87 8.25 -4.05 5.18
CA LEU A 87 7.23 -3.02 4.95
C LEU A 87 7.03 -2.14 6.19
N ARG A 88 6.96 -2.75 7.38
CA ARG A 88 6.81 -2.03 8.65
C ARG A 88 7.97 -1.07 8.89
N SER A 89 9.19 -1.54 8.66
CA SER A 89 10.41 -0.73 8.81
C SER A 89 10.42 0.48 7.87
N LYS A 90 10.03 0.29 6.60
CA LYS A 90 10.08 1.35 5.58
C LYS A 90 8.91 2.35 5.65
N THR A 91 7.73 1.90 6.06
CA THR A 91 6.53 2.73 6.11
C THR A 91 6.22 3.28 7.50
N GLY A 92 7.00 2.92 8.52
CA GLY A 92 6.72 3.25 9.91
C GLY A 92 5.42 2.61 10.41
N GLY A 93 5.04 1.46 9.84
CA GLY A 93 3.78 0.76 10.14
C GLY A 93 2.53 1.38 9.50
N ARG A 94 2.70 2.26 8.50
CA ARG A 94 1.58 2.90 7.77
C ARG A 94 1.23 2.15 6.49
N HIS A 95 1.25 0.82 6.55
CA HIS A 95 0.92 -0.05 5.42
C HIS A 95 -0.19 -1.03 5.79
N SER A 96 -0.86 -1.53 4.76
CA SER A 96 -1.75 -2.70 4.85
C SER A 96 -1.37 -3.66 3.73
N MET A 97 -1.45 -4.96 4.02
CA MET A 97 -1.07 -6.01 3.09
C MET A 97 -2.13 -7.13 3.14
N THR A 98 -2.67 -7.48 1.99
CA THR A 98 -3.55 -8.64 1.83
C THR A 98 -2.88 -9.63 0.90
N MET A 99 -2.88 -10.91 1.29
CA MET A 99 -2.27 -11.99 0.52
C MET A 99 -3.34 -12.99 0.12
N ALA A 100 -3.32 -13.41 -1.14
CA ALA A 100 -4.18 -14.46 -1.67
C ALA A 100 -3.35 -15.50 -2.43
N PHE A 101 -3.82 -16.74 -2.41
CA PHE A 101 -3.28 -17.77 -3.29
C PHE A 101 -3.56 -17.40 -4.75
N ASP A 102 -2.61 -17.72 -5.62
CA ASP A 102 -2.65 -17.37 -7.05
C ASP A 102 -2.33 -18.62 -7.88
N SER A 103 -1.05 -18.97 -8.00
CA SER A 103 -0.59 -20.16 -8.70
C SER A 103 0.62 -20.79 -8.02
N LEU A 104 0.92 -22.03 -8.43
CA LEU A 104 2.18 -22.71 -8.14
C LEU A 104 3.03 -22.68 -9.41
N ASP A 105 4.25 -22.17 -9.29
CA ASP A 105 5.21 -22.10 -10.38
C ASP A 105 6.47 -22.91 -10.05
N ARG A 106 7.17 -23.36 -11.10
CA ARG A 106 8.44 -24.08 -10.95
C ARG A 106 9.49 -23.15 -10.35
N VAL A 107 10.06 -23.56 -9.22
CA VAL A 107 11.24 -22.90 -8.64
C VAL A 107 12.45 -23.20 -9.52
N VAL A 108 13.19 -22.16 -9.91
CA VAL A 108 14.37 -22.29 -10.75
C VAL A 108 15.57 -21.55 -10.15
N GLY A 109 16.77 -21.98 -10.50
CA GLY A 109 18.02 -21.27 -10.20
C GLY A 109 18.50 -21.45 -8.76
N GLN A 110 19.05 -20.40 -8.16
CA GLN A 110 19.65 -20.46 -6.82
C GLN A 110 18.61 -20.81 -5.74
N ARG A 111 17.33 -20.49 -5.95
CA ARG A 111 16.25 -20.81 -5.03
C ARG A 111 15.97 -22.30 -4.93
N GLU A 112 16.19 -23.05 -6.00
CA GLU A 112 16.04 -24.51 -6.01
C GLU A 112 17.08 -25.19 -5.10
N LYS A 113 18.27 -24.61 -4.98
CA LYS A 113 19.36 -25.14 -4.16
C LYS A 113 19.19 -24.90 -2.65
N THR A 114 18.32 -23.96 -2.28
CA THR A 114 18.08 -23.52 -0.89
C THR A 114 16.68 -23.94 -0.40
N LEU A 115 16.07 -24.91 -1.09
CA LEU A 115 14.85 -25.60 -0.67
C LEU A 115 15.16 -26.65 0.40
#